data_AF-A0A9R1A002-F1
#
_entry.id   AF-A0A9R1A002-F1
#
_cell.length_a   1.000
_cell.length_b   1.000
_cell.length_c   1.000
_cell.angle_alpha   90.00
_cell.angle_beta   90.00
_cell.angle_gamma   90.00
#
_symmetry.space_group_name_H-M   'P 1'
#
loop_
_entity.id
_entity.type
_entity.pdbx_description
1 polymer ?
#
loop_
_entity_poly.entity_id
_entity_poly.type
_entity_poly.pdbx_seq_one_letter_code
_entity_poly.pdbx_strand_id
1 'polypeptide(L)'
;MALFSDDDASQYQIRSSKNMTYKVRGDMKKLLPVTTFFLGAALTAALVFLNATLDGNWRPSALASWGTGTQPASNPKTKALTELAEVLKNASMEDGTVIMTSINKAYAAPGSLLDLFLESFRVGEGTAHLLDHVLIVAVDPGALRRCRSVHRHCYLLRRSPGAVDYSGEKHFMTKDYLDMMWGRNRFQQTILELGFNFLFTVRARTTAGACLRTAGAIH
;
A
#
# COMPACT_ATOMS: atom_id res chain seq x y z
N MET A 1 19.20 91.44 -27.98
CA MET A 1 19.37 90.29 -28.90
C MET A 1 20.65 89.61 -28.46
N ALA A 2 20.52 88.49 -27.76
CA ALA A 2 20.66 87.16 -28.38
C ALA A 2 22.17 86.81 -28.36
N LEU A 3 22.59 85.66 -27.87
CA LEU A 3 22.51 84.35 -28.50
C LEU A 3 23.34 83.39 -27.61
N PHE A 4 23.08 82.09 -27.71
CA PHE A 4 24.03 80.97 -27.92
C PHE A 4 25.50 81.20 -27.51
N SER A 5 26.28 80.24 -27.06
CA SER A 5 26.22 78.79 -26.82
C SER A 5 27.61 78.48 -26.25
N ASP A 6 27.71 77.39 -25.50
CA ASP A 6 28.94 76.64 -25.19
C ASP A 6 30.09 77.39 -24.48
N ASP A 7 30.43 76.93 -23.28
CA ASP A 7 31.75 77.15 -22.72
C ASP A 7 32.34 75.88 -22.12
N ASP A 8 33.61 75.73 -22.47
CA ASP A 8 34.51 74.61 -22.36
C ASP A 8 35.22 74.59 -20.99
N ALA A 9 35.87 73.46 -20.72
CA ALA A 9 37.03 73.22 -19.86
C ALA A 9 37.53 74.31 -18.88
N SER A 10 37.80 73.90 -17.62
CA SER A 10 39.12 74.09 -16.97
C SER A 10 39.07 73.60 -15.50
N GLN A 11 39.70 72.49 -15.10
CA GLN A 11 41.12 72.27 -14.79
C GLN A 11 41.53 72.63 -13.34
N TYR A 12 42.48 71.83 -12.82
CA TYR A 12 43.37 72.08 -11.68
C TYR A 12 42.94 71.72 -10.23
N GLN A 13 43.31 70.49 -9.86
CA GLN A 13 44.21 70.14 -8.74
C GLN A 13 44.13 70.95 -7.43
N ILE A 14 43.65 70.32 -6.35
CA ILE A 14 44.17 70.56 -4.99
C ILE A 14 44.33 69.24 -4.20
N ARG A 15 45.60 68.97 -3.92
CA ARG A 15 46.25 68.23 -2.82
C ARG A 15 45.38 67.83 -1.60
N SER A 16 45.75 66.65 -1.07
CA SER A 16 45.96 66.36 0.37
C SER A 16 44.91 65.50 1.09
N SER A 17 45.30 64.23 1.26
CA SER A 17 45.25 63.42 2.50
C SER A 17 44.00 63.48 3.38
N LYS A 18 43.31 62.33 3.52
CA LYS A 18 42.98 61.70 4.82
C LYS A 18 42.29 60.33 4.64
N ASN A 19 42.98 59.31 5.15
CA ASN A 19 42.54 58.05 5.77
C ASN A 19 41.09 57.58 5.53
N MET A 20 40.93 56.37 4.98
CA MET A 20 39.66 55.63 5.09
C MET A 20 39.90 54.11 5.15
N THR A 21 39.58 53.58 6.32
CA THR A 21 39.20 52.19 6.68
C THR A 21 38.98 51.21 5.52
N TYR A 22 39.69 50.09 5.57
CA TYR A 22 39.46 48.94 4.68
C TYR A 22 38.14 48.26 5.06
N LYS A 23 37.07 48.61 4.35
CA LYS A 23 35.78 47.92 4.38
C LYS A 23 35.84 46.74 3.42
N VAL A 24 36.12 45.55 3.94
CA VAL A 24 36.11 44.29 3.18
C VAL A 24 34.69 44.02 2.68
N ARG A 25 34.40 44.42 1.46
CA ARG A 25 33.20 44.02 0.71
C ARG A 25 33.61 43.01 -0.36
N GLY A 26 33.90 41.79 0.10
CA GLY A 26 34.14 40.62 -0.74
C GLY A 26 32.90 39.72 -0.81
N ASP A 27 32.24 39.74 -1.96
CA ASP A 27 31.43 38.66 -2.56
C ASP A 27 30.36 37.89 -1.73
N MET A 28 29.41 38.63 -1.13
CA MET A 28 28.18 38.05 -0.54
C MET A 28 27.26 37.29 -1.51
N LYS A 29 27.49 37.34 -2.83
CA LYS A 29 26.60 36.70 -3.83
C LYS A 29 26.82 35.19 -3.95
N LYS A 30 28.02 34.69 -3.62
CA LYS A 30 28.33 33.25 -3.64
C LYS A 30 28.00 32.52 -2.33
N LEU A 31 27.85 33.26 -1.23
CA LEU A 31 27.44 32.69 0.07
C LEU A 31 25.93 32.39 0.14
N LEU A 32 25.10 33.14 -0.59
CA LEU A 32 23.64 33.03 -0.55
C LEU A 32 23.07 31.65 -0.96
N PRO A 33 23.54 30.97 -2.03
CA PRO A 33 23.02 29.64 -2.38
C PRO A 33 23.47 28.56 -1.39
N VAL A 34 24.64 28.74 -0.78
CA VAL A 34 25.19 27.78 0.19
C VAL A 34 24.46 27.91 1.53
N THR A 35 24.23 29.14 2.00
CA THR A 35 23.49 29.37 3.25
C THR A 35 22.02 28.98 3.14
N THR A 36 21.38 29.18 1.99
CA THR A 36 19.99 28.73 1.75
C THR A 36 19.88 27.21 1.71
N PHE A 37 20.87 26.50 1.13
CA PHE A 37 20.90 25.04 1.13
C PHE A 37 21.00 24.47 2.56
N PHE A 38 21.91 25.00 3.38
CA PHE A 38 22.06 24.54 4.77
C PHE A 38 20.85 24.88 5.66
N LEU A 39 20.23 26.05 5.48
CA LEU A 39 19.00 26.40 6.20
C LEU A 39 17.82 25.53 5.79
N GLY A 40 17.69 25.20 4.49
CA GLY A 40 16.65 24.29 4.00
C GLY A 40 16.82 22.85 4.49
N ALA A 41 18.05 22.34 4.50
CA ALA A 41 18.35 21.02 5.04
C ALA A 41 18.11 20.93 6.56
N ALA A 42 18.44 21.99 7.31
CA ALA A 42 18.17 22.04 8.74
C ALA A 42 16.67 22.10 9.05
N LEU A 43 15.88 22.86 8.28
CA LEU A 43 14.44 22.98 8.47
C LEU A 43 13.71 21.65 8.21
N THR A 44 14.11 20.93 7.18
CA THR A 44 13.53 19.62 6.84
C THR A 44 13.89 18.55 7.86
N ALA A 45 15.14 18.52 8.34
CA ALA A 45 15.53 17.63 9.43
C ALA A 45 14.76 17.95 10.73
N ALA A 46 14.63 19.23 11.10
CA ALA A 46 13.88 19.64 12.29
C ALA A 46 12.40 19.22 12.22
N LEU A 47 11.75 19.33 11.05
CA LEU A 47 10.36 18.88 10.86
C LEU A 47 10.21 17.36 11.00
N VAL A 48 11.15 16.58 10.46
CA VAL A 48 11.14 15.12 10.60
C VAL A 48 11.38 14.71 12.07
N PHE A 49 12.31 15.37 12.76
CA PHE A 49 12.55 15.15 14.18
C PHE A 49 11.35 15.56 15.05
N LEU A 50 10.68 16.70 14.78
CA LEU A 50 9.49 17.12 15.54
C LEU A 50 8.35 16.10 15.38
N ASN A 51 8.08 15.66 14.15
CA ASN A 51 7.05 14.66 13.87
C ASN A 51 7.37 13.31 14.53
N ALA A 52 8.64 12.86 14.49
CA ALA A 52 9.06 11.63 15.16
C ALA A 52 8.98 11.71 16.71
N THR A 53 9.12 12.91 17.29
CA THR A 53 8.96 13.12 18.75
C THR A 53 7.52 13.29 19.21
N LEU A 54 6.58 13.60 18.30
CA LEU A 54 5.16 13.79 18.61
C LEU A 54 4.33 12.50 18.54
N ASP A 55 4.89 11.39 18.04
CA ASP A 55 4.22 10.08 18.01
C ASP A 55 4.30 9.31 19.35
N GLY A 56 4.79 9.94 20.41
CA GLY A 56 5.07 9.28 21.70
C GLY A 56 3.97 9.29 22.76
N ASN A 57 2.85 10.01 22.63
CA ASN A 57 1.84 10.02 23.71
C ASN A 57 0.42 10.47 23.36
N TRP A 58 -0.27 9.77 22.45
CA TRP A 58 -1.74 9.77 22.42
C TRP A 58 -2.27 8.52 23.12
N ARG A 59 -2.30 8.55 24.45
CA ARG A 59 -3.15 7.68 25.27
C ARG A 59 -4.38 8.48 25.68
N PRO A 60 -5.55 8.33 25.04
CA PRO A 60 -6.78 8.72 25.69
C PRO A 60 -7.00 7.75 26.86
N SER A 61 -6.84 8.26 28.07
CA SER A 61 -7.32 7.64 29.31
C SER A 61 -8.86 7.60 29.29
N ALA A 62 -9.41 6.70 28.48
CA ALA A 62 -10.82 6.33 28.54
C ALA A 62 -11.02 5.28 29.65
N LEU A 63 -10.87 5.70 30.90
CA LEU A 63 -11.21 4.89 32.07
C LEU A 63 -11.58 5.82 33.24
N ALA A 64 -12.67 6.56 33.07
CA ALA A 64 -13.47 7.12 34.17
C ALA A 64 -14.84 7.61 33.65
N SER A 65 -15.69 6.70 33.18
CA SER A 65 -17.12 6.72 33.53
C SER A 65 -17.75 5.38 33.18
N TRP A 66 -18.11 4.63 34.23
CA TRP A 66 -19.08 3.56 34.12
C TRP A 66 -20.48 4.18 34.02
N GLY A 67 -21.29 3.69 33.09
CA GLY A 67 -22.71 4.00 33.04
C GLY A 67 -23.34 3.59 31.72
N THR A 68 -24.19 2.58 31.77
CA THR A 68 -25.12 2.11 30.73
C THR A 68 -24.53 1.32 29.57
N GLY A 69 -24.70 0.00 29.65
CA GLY A 69 -24.58 -0.89 28.51
C GLY A 69 -25.59 -0.50 27.44
N THR A 70 -25.06 -0.02 26.32
CA THR A 70 -25.72 -0.09 25.02
C THR A 70 -24.64 -0.52 24.05
N GLN A 71 -24.65 -1.78 23.61
CA GLN A 71 -23.77 -2.19 22.53
C GLN A 71 -24.13 -1.35 21.30
N PRO A 72 -23.22 -0.53 20.74
CA PRO A 72 -23.49 0.12 19.48
C PRO A 72 -23.63 -0.98 18.42
N ALA A 73 -24.73 -0.97 17.67
CA ALA A 73 -24.92 -1.89 16.55
C ALA A 73 -23.67 -1.85 15.65
N SER A 74 -22.95 -2.98 15.58
CA SER A 74 -21.66 -3.04 14.89
C SER A 74 -21.84 -2.65 13.42
N ASN A 75 -21.10 -1.64 12.96
CA ASN A 75 -21.08 -1.26 11.55
C ASN A 75 -20.79 -2.50 10.68
N PRO A 76 -21.54 -2.76 9.60
CA PRO A 76 -21.33 -3.92 8.72
C PRO A 76 -19.90 -4.02 8.18
N LYS A 77 -19.19 -2.89 8.00
CA LYS A 77 -17.76 -2.88 7.63
C LYS A 77 -16.87 -3.44 8.74
N THR A 78 -17.11 -3.02 9.99
CA THR A 78 -16.35 -3.51 11.15
C THR A 78 -16.55 -5.02 11.33
N LYS A 79 -17.79 -5.50 11.20
CA LYS A 79 -18.10 -6.93 11.24
C LYS A 79 -17.34 -7.71 10.15
N ALA A 80 -17.29 -7.17 8.93
CA ALA A 80 -16.57 -7.80 7.83
C ALA A 80 -15.05 -7.89 8.08
N LEU A 81 -14.46 -6.83 8.63
CA LEU A 81 -13.04 -6.82 9.00
C LEU A 81 -12.75 -7.81 10.13
N THR A 82 -13.62 -7.91 11.14
CA THR A 82 -13.48 -8.89 12.22
C THR A 82 -13.58 -10.33 11.70
N GLU A 83 -14.57 -10.61 10.84
CA GLU A 83 -14.72 -11.93 10.19
C GLU A 83 -13.48 -12.30 9.35
N LEU A 84 -12.92 -11.33 8.61
CA LEU A 84 -11.70 -11.55 7.83
C LEU A 84 -10.49 -11.84 8.73
N ALA A 85 -10.30 -11.03 9.78
CA ALA A 85 -9.19 -11.19 10.70
C ALA A 85 -9.22 -12.55 11.42
N GLU A 86 -10.40 -13.05 11.78
CA GLU A 86 -10.56 -14.37 12.38
C GLU A 86 -10.18 -15.49 11.42
N VAL A 87 -10.64 -15.42 10.17
CA VAL A 87 -10.28 -16.42 9.16
C VAL A 87 -8.78 -16.39 8.86
N LEU A 88 -8.18 -15.20 8.75
CA LEU A 88 -6.74 -15.03 8.55
C LEU A 88 -5.94 -15.63 9.71
N LYS A 89 -6.33 -15.33 10.95
CA LYS A 89 -5.68 -15.90 12.14
C LYS A 89 -5.72 -17.42 12.17
N ASN A 90 -6.84 -18.01 11.75
CA ASN A 90 -7.00 -19.47 11.74
C ASN A 90 -6.26 -20.14 10.58
N ALA A 91 -5.96 -19.41 9.51
CA ALA A 91 -5.24 -19.91 8.34
C ALA A 91 -3.74 -19.55 8.37
N SER A 92 -3.29 -18.60 9.20
CA SER A 92 -1.91 -18.13 9.16
C SER A 92 -0.93 -19.16 9.70
N MET A 93 0.25 -19.21 9.07
CA MET A 93 1.44 -19.87 9.60
C MET A 93 1.98 -19.12 10.83
N GLU A 94 3.03 -19.66 11.46
CA GLU A 94 3.65 -19.08 12.66
C GLU A 94 4.15 -17.63 12.45
N ASP A 95 4.56 -17.30 11.23
CA ASP A 95 5.05 -15.98 10.82
C ASP A 95 3.93 -15.02 10.37
N GLY A 96 2.66 -15.44 10.47
CA GLY A 96 1.52 -14.65 10.00
C GLY A 96 1.26 -14.73 8.50
N THR A 97 1.91 -15.65 7.77
CA THR A 97 1.71 -15.81 6.32
C THR A 97 0.50 -16.70 5.98
N VAL A 98 -0.32 -16.30 5.01
CA VAL A 98 -1.40 -17.11 4.42
C VAL A 98 -1.19 -17.37 2.93
N ILE A 99 -1.49 -18.58 2.47
CA ILE A 99 -1.49 -18.90 1.03
C ILE A 99 -2.85 -18.53 0.46
N MET A 100 -2.93 -17.48 -0.35
CA MET A 100 -4.18 -16.97 -0.86
C MET A 100 -4.44 -17.41 -2.31
N THR A 101 -5.67 -17.83 -2.59
CA THR A 101 -6.17 -18.00 -3.96
C THR A 101 -7.56 -17.37 -4.11
N SER A 102 -7.90 -16.93 -5.31
CA SER A 102 -9.22 -16.35 -5.60
C SER A 102 -9.96 -17.14 -6.67
N ILE A 103 -11.23 -17.47 -6.39
CA ILE A 103 -12.03 -18.36 -7.24
C ILE A 103 -13.41 -17.76 -7.52
N ASN A 104 -13.91 -17.97 -8.74
CA ASN A 104 -15.29 -17.67 -9.14
C ASN A 104 -16.10 -18.96 -9.27
N LYS A 105 -17.41 -18.85 -9.49
CA LYS A 105 -18.32 -20.00 -9.60
C LYS A 105 -17.88 -21.02 -10.66
N ALA A 106 -17.39 -20.56 -11.81
CA ALA A 106 -16.98 -21.44 -12.91
C ALA A 106 -15.75 -22.27 -12.52
N TYR A 107 -14.77 -21.65 -11.88
CA TYR A 107 -13.53 -22.29 -11.43
C TYR A 107 -13.68 -23.05 -10.10
N ALA A 108 -14.80 -22.88 -9.41
CA ALA A 108 -15.14 -23.67 -8.23
C ALA A 108 -15.91 -24.95 -8.57
N ALA A 109 -16.47 -25.07 -9.79
CA ALA A 109 -17.30 -26.21 -10.18
C ALA A 109 -16.63 -27.57 -9.90
N PRO A 110 -17.39 -28.63 -9.59
CA PRO A 110 -16.80 -29.95 -9.37
C PRO A 110 -15.89 -30.39 -10.53
N GLY A 111 -14.71 -30.90 -10.21
CA GLY A 111 -13.69 -31.32 -11.19
C GLY A 111 -12.96 -30.17 -11.90
N SER A 112 -13.18 -28.91 -11.50
CA SER A 112 -12.55 -27.74 -12.11
C SER A 112 -11.29 -27.27 -11.36
N LEU A 113 -10.87 -26.02 -11.60
CA LEU A 113 -9.61 -25.46 -11.12
C LEU A 113 -9.43 -25.56 -9.60
N LEU A 114 -10.49 -25.34 -8.82
CA LEU A 114 -10.42 -25.42 -7.36
C LEU A 114 -10.05 -26.83 -6.88
N ASP A 115 -10.67 -27.86 -7.45
CA ASP A 115 -10.43 -29.25 -7.04
C ASP A 115 -9.00 -29.66 -7.43
N LEU A 116 -8.55 -29.29 -8.63
CA LEU A 116 -7.16 -29.51 -9.07
C LEU A 116 -6.13 -28.77 -8.21
N PHE A 117 -6.45 -27.54 -7.82
CA PHE A 117 -5.60 -26.74 -6.94
C PHE A 117 -5.43 -27.40 -5.58
N LEU A 118 -6.53 -27.80 -4.94
CA LEU A 118 -6.48 -28.48 -3.64
C LEU A 118 -5.79 -29.83 -3.74
N GLU A 119 -6.06 -30.59 -4.80
CA GLU A 119 -5.44 -31.90 -5.02
C GLU A 119 -3.93 -31.79 -5.20
N SER A 120 -3.44 -30.73 -5.85
CA SER A 120 -2.00 -30.51 -6.05
C SER A 120 -1.21 -30.43 -4.74
N PHE A 121 -1.81 -29.98 -3.64
CA PHE A 121 -1.18 -30.03 -2.32
C PHE A 121 -1.25 -31.43 -1.70
N ARG A 122 -2.33 -32.19 -1.94
CA ARG A 122 -2.48 -33.54 -1.38
C ARG A 122 -1.49 -34.53 -1.97
N VAL A 123 -1.27 -34.44 -3.29
CA VAL A 123 -0.36 -35.34 -4.01
C VAL A 123 1.06 -34.80 -4.10
N GLY A 124 1.29 -33.53 -3.78
CA GLY A 124 2.61 -32.92 -3.82
C GLY A 124 3.50 -33.40 -2.68
N GLU A 125 4.79 -33.54 -2.96
CA GLU A 125 5.77 -34.00 -1.98
C GLU A 125 5.94 -32.97 -0.86
N GLY A 126 5.55 -33.34 0.36
CA GLY A 126 5.70 -32.49 1.53
C GLY A 126 4.77 -31.26 1.56
N THR A 127 3.78 -31.12 0.67
CA THR A 127 2.94 -29.91 0.60
C THR A 127 1.55 -30.06 1.22
N ALA A 128 1.13 -31.27 1.61
CA ALA A 128 -0.21 -31.51 2.15
C ALA A 128 -0.55 -30.64 3.37
N HIS A 129 0.42 -30.41 4.26
CA HIS A 129 0.25 -29.58 5.46
C HIS A 129 -0.05 -28.11 5.12
N LEU A 130 0.36 -27.62 3.95
CA LEU A 130 0.10 -26.24 3.53
C LEU A 130 -1.38 -25.98 3.26
N LEU A 131 -2.20 -27.02 3.06
CA LEU A 131 -3.65 -26.87 2.91
C LEU A 131 -4.28 -26.17 4.11
N ASP A 132 -3.76 -26.40 5.30
CA ASP A 132 -4.25 -25.75 6.53
C ASP A 132 -3.99 -24.24 6.52
N HIS A 133 -3.09 -23.79 5.65
CA HIS A 133 -2.72 -22.39 5.49
C HIS A 133 -3.27 -21.73 4.22
N VAL A 134 -4.13 -22.43 3.48
CA VAL A 134 -4.75 -21.89 2.27
C VAL A 134 -5.98 -21.07 2.64
N LEU A 135 -6.04 -19.80 2.25
CA LEU A 135 -7.25 -18.98 2.22
C LEU A 135 -7.82 -18.92 0.81
N ILE A 136 -9.06 -19.39 0.63
CA ILE A 136 -9.79 -19.26 -0.63
C ILE A 136 -10.74 -18.06 -0.56
N VAL A 137 -10.51 -17.10 -1.45
CA VAL A 137 -11.29 -15.89 -1.60
C VAL A 137 -12.31 -16.06 -2.74
N ALA A 138 -13.55 -16.32 -2.36
CA ALA A 138 -14.67 -16.44 -3.28
C ALA A 138 -15.14 -15.05 -3.76
N VAL A 139 -15.22 -14.84 -5.08
CA VAL A 139 -15.72 -13.56 -5.63
C VAL A 139 -17.25 -13.50 -5.77
N ASP A 140 -17.92 -14.63 -5.56
CA ASP A 140 -19.38 -14.76 -5.63
C ASP A 140 -19.92 -15.81 -4.64
N PRO A 141 -21.23 -15.75 -4.29
CA PRO A 141 -21.83 -16.70 -3.35
C PRO A 141 -21.84 -18.16 -3.82
N GLY A 142 -21.82 -18.42 -5.13
CA GLY A 142 -21.72 -19.77 -5.69
C GLY A 142 -20.36 -20.38 -5.41
N ALA A 143 -19.30 -19.64 -5.68
CA ALA A 143 -17.93 -19.98 -5.32
C ALA A 143 -17.78 -20.22 -3.81
N LEU A 144 -18.36 -19.36 -2.97
CA LEU A 144 -18.27 -19.49 -1.52
C LEU A 144 -18.91 -20.78 -1.01
N ARG A 145 -20.12 -21.11 -1.50
CA ARG A 145 -20.81 -22.36 -1.13
C ARG A 145 -19.97 -23.58 -1.46
N ARG A 146 -19.38 -23.59 -2.66
CA ARG A 146 -18.53 -24.70 -3.10
C ARG A 146 -17.24 -24.77 -2.29
N CYS A 147 -16.56 -23.64 -2.07
CA CYS A 147 -15.39 -23.57 -1.20
C CYS A 147 -15.66 -24.22 0.16
N ARG A 148 -16.73 -23.81 0.85
CA ARG A 148 -17.09 -24.33 2.17
C ARG A 148 -17.39 -25.83 2.20
N SER A 149 -17.73 -26.43 1.06
CA SER A 149 -17.96 -27.89 0.97
C SER A 149 -16.66 -28.70 0.83
N VAL A 150 -15.55 -28.06 0.45
CA VAL A 150 -14.28 -28.75 0.16
C VAL A 150 -13.09 -28.22 0.97
N HIS A 151 -13.25 -27.08 1.65
CA HIS A 151 -12.18 -26.39 2.35
C HIS A 151 -12.69 -25.60 3.57
N ARG A 152 -11.83 -25.42 4.58
CA ARG A 152 -12.17 -24.78 5.86
C ARG A 152 -12.09 -23.26 5.80
N HIS A 153 -11.05 -22.70 5.18
CA HIS A 153 -10.77 -21.27 5.20
C HIS A 153 -11.29 -20.60 3.92
N CYS A 154 -12.55 -20.17 3.97
CA CYS A 154 -13.25 -19.57 2.85
C CYS A 154 -13.76 -18.17 3.22
N TYR A 155 -13.43 -17.17 2.40
CA TYR A 155 -13.90 -15.80 2.59
C TYR A 155 -14.62 -15.27 1.35
N LEU A 156 -15.74 -14.57 1.53
CA LEU A 156 -16.47 -13.92 0.44
C LEU A 156 -15.94 -12.51 0.25
N LEU A 157 -15.37 -12.23 -0.92
CA LEU A 157 -14.96 -10.88 -1.30
C LEU A 157 -16.21 -10.01 -1.47
N ARG A 158 -16.53 -9.23 -0.44
CA ARG A 158 -17.67 -8.30 -0.46
C ARG A 158 -17.40 -7.17 -1.46
N ARG A 159 -18.28 -7.04 -2.45
CA ARG A 159 -18.35 -5.84 -3.30
C ARG A 159 -19.08 -4.73 -2.53
N SER A 160 -18.74 -3.47 -2.82
CA SER A 160 -19.42 -2.32 -2.23
C SER A 160 -20.95 -2.41 -2.47
N PRO A 161 -21.79 -2.13 -1.46
CA PRO A 161 -23.24 -1.99 -1.67
C PRO A 161 -23.50 -0.91 -2.72
N GLY A 162 -24.27 -1.23 -3.75
CA GLY A 162 -24.46 -0.36 -4.93
C GLY A 162 -23.59 -0.70 -6.14
N ALA A 163 -22.84 -1.81 -6.11
CA ALA A 163 -22.20 -2.39 -7.29
C ALA A 163 -23.24 -2.62 -8.41
N VAL A 164 -23.19 -1.75 -9.43
CA VAL A 164 -24.11 -1.69 -10.57
C VAL A 164 -24.16 -3.04 -11.30
N ASP A 165 -25.32 -3.40 -11.85
CA ASP A 165 -25.41 -4.52 -12.79
C ASP A 165 -24.37 -4.35 -13.92
N TYR A 166 -23.52 -5.36 -14.07
CA TYR A 166 -22.34 -5.38 -14.95
C TYR A 166 -22.67 -5.99 -16.32
N SER A 167 -23.97 -6.12 -16.65
CA SER A 167 -24.46 -6.68 -17.92
C SER A 167 -24.27 -5.75 -19.13
N GLY A 168 -23.90 -4.48 -18.92
CA GLY A 168 -23.65 -3.49 -19.99
C GLY A 168 -22.25 -2.86 -19.93
N GLU A 169 -21.78 -2.38 -21.09
CA GLU A 169 -20.49 -1.70 -21.28
C GLU A 169 -20.31 -0.54 -20.28
N LYS A 170 -19.14 -0.46 -19.64
CA LYS A 170 -18.80 0.63 -18.72
C LYS A 170 -17.66 1.46 -19.32
N HIS A 171 -17.82 2.78 -19.26
CA HIS A 171 -16.76 3.69 -19.67
C HIS A 171 -15.52 3.53 -18.77
N PHE A 172 -14.37 3.36 -19.42
CA PHE A 172 -13.05 3.27 -18.82
C PHE A 172 -12.83 4.44 -17.83
N MET A 173 -12.31 4.14 -16.63
CA MET A 173 -12.03 5.11 -15.53
C MET A 173 -13.23 5.66 -14.73
N THR A 174 -14.44 5.13 -14.90
CA THR A 174 -15.55 5.47 -13.99
C THR A 174 -15.32 4.93 -12.57
N LYS A 175 -15.90 5.58 -11.55
CA LYS A 175 -15.78 5.14 -10.15
C LYS A 175 -16.18 3.65 -9.97
N ASP A 176 -17.19 3.20 -10.69
CA ASP A 176 -17.67 1.81 -10.63
C ASP A 176 -16.74 0.83 -11.37
N TYR A 177 -16.11 1.28 -12.47
CA TYR A 177 -15.03 0.55 -13.14
C TYR A 177 -13.82 0.40 -12.22
N LEU A 178 -13.43 1.48 -11.54
CA LEU A 178 -12.33 1.48 -10.57
C LEU A 178 -12.68 0.60 -9.36
N ASP A 179 -13.85 0.74 -8.74
CA ASP A 179 -14.24 -0.08 -7.58
C ASP A 179 -14.31 -1.59 -7.92
N MET A 180 -14.62 -1.96 -9.17
CA MET A 180 -14.51 -3.33 -9.67
C MET A 180 -13.05 -3.76 -9.90
N MET A 181 -12.22 -2.90 -10.49
CA MET A 181 -10.82 -3.18 -10.82
C MET A 181 -9.91 -3.25 -9.59
N TRP A 182 -10.18 -2.43 -8.57
CA TRP A 182 -9.35 -2.32 -7.36
C TRP A 182 -9.71 -3.33 -6.27
N GLY A 183 -10.79 -4.10 -6.43
CA GLY A 183 -11.29 -4.98 -5.36
C GLY A 183 -10.26 -5.99 -4.87
N ARG A 184 -9.45 -6.57 -5.77
CA ARG A 184 -8.39 -7.53 -5.41
C ARG A 184 -7.22 -6.85 -4.70
N ASN A 185 -6.76 -5.72 -5.21
CA ASN A 185 -5.64 -4.98 -4.63
C ASN A 185 -6.01 -4.38 -3.27
N ARG A 186 -7.24 -3.86 -3.12
CA ARG A 186 -7.75 -3.37 -1.83
C ARG A 186 -7.85 -4.50 -0.82
N PHE A 187 -8.32 -5.69 -1.24
CA PHE A 187 -8.37 -6.84 -0.35
C PHE A 187 -6.97 -7.25 0.13
N GLN A 188 -6.00 -7.32 -0.78
CA GLN A 188 -4.61 -7.57 -0.44
C GLN A 188 -4.04 -6.51 0.51
N GLN A 189 -4.33 -5.23 0.28
CA GLN A 189 -3.95 -4.14 1.19
C GLN A 189 -4.57 -4.34 2.58
N THR A 190 -5.85 -4.68 2.67
CA THR A 190 -6.51 -4.95 3.96
C THR A 190 -5.86 -6.10 4.71
N ILE A 191 -5.40 -7.16 4.04
CA ILE A 191 -4.65 -8.25 4.70
C ILE A 191 -3.37 -7.71 5.35
N LEU A 192 -2.63 -6.86 4.64
CA LEU A 192 -1.40 -6.24 5.15
C LEU A 192 -1.67 -5.27 6.31
N GLU A 193 -2.73 -4.46 6.20
CA GLU A 193 -3.16 -3.54 7.27
C GLU A 193 -3.61 -4.28 8.53
N LEU A 194 -4.09 -5.52 8.40
CA LEU A 194 -4.41 -6.41 9.52
C LEU A 194 -3.16 -7.10 10.12
N GLY A 195 -1.97 -6.89 9.55
CA GLY A 195 -0.70 -7.43 10.04
C GLY A 195 -0.35 -8.83 9.55
N PHE A 196 -1.01 -9.32 8.50
CA PHE A 196 -0.74 -10.64 7.90
C PHE A 196 0.06 -10.50 6.61
N ASN A 197 0.86 -11.52 6.31
CA ASN A 197 1.52 -11.67 5.02
C ASN A 197 0.71 -12.61 4.12
N PHE A 198 0.87 -12.49 2.80
CA PHE A 198 0.21 -13.42 1.88
C PHE A 198 1.10 -13.84 0.71
N LEU A 199 0.94 -15.08 0.28
CA LEU A 199 1.50 -15.62 -0.95
C LEU A 199 0.37 -15.89 -1.93
N PHE A 200 0.54 -15.50 -3.19
CA PHE A 200 -0.45 -15.80 -4.24
C PHE A 200 0.06 -16.91 -5.14
N THR A 201 -0.81 -17.87 -5.44
CA THR A 201 -0.51 -18.93 -6.39
C THR A 201 -1.01 -18.51 -7.78
N VAL A 202 -0.08 -18.33 -8.71
CA VAL A 202 -0.39 -18.09 -10.12
C VAL A 202 -0.27 -19.40 -10.85
N ARG A 203 -1.20 -19.65 -11.78
CA ARG A 203 -0.96 -20.69 -12.78
C ARG A 203 0.17 -20.21 -13.69
N ALA A 204 1.38 -20.70 -13.48
CA ALA A 204 2.40 -20.67 -14.50
C ALA A 204 1.91 -21.53 -15.67
N ARG A 205 1.77 -20.94 -16.85
CA ARG A 205 1.54 -21.73 -18.08
C ARG A 205 2.89 -22.33 -18.46
N THR A 206 3.31 -23.37 -17.76
CA THR A 206 4.43 -24.21 -18.19
C THR A 206 3.97 -24.97 -19.42
N THR A 207 4.67 -24.76 -20.54
CA THR A 207 4.64 -25.72 -21.65
C THR A 207 4.99 -27.08 -21.05
N ALA A 208 4.08 -28.04 -21.16
CA ALA A 208 4.21 -29.36 -20.57
C ALA A 208 5.50 -30.02 -21.04
N GLY A 209 6.42 -30.34 -20.12
CA GLY A 209 7.65 -31.03 -20.49
C GLY A 209 8.65 -31.37 -19.38
N ALA A 210 8.64 -30.70 -18.23
CA ALA A 210 9.81 -30.76 -17.33
C ALA A 210 9.58 -31.37 -15.93
N CYS A 211 8.44 -32.00 -15.62
CA CYS A 211 8.21 -32.51 -14.25
C CYS A 211 7.97 -34.03 -14.12
N LEU A 212 8.15 -34.80 -15.19
CA LEU A 212 8.16 -36.27 -15.12
C LEU A 212 9.45 -36.81 -15.72
N ARG A 213 10.51 -36.92 -14.90
CA ARG A 213 11.61 -37.88 -15.03
C ARG A 213 12.63 -37.65 -13.92
N THR A 214 12.43 -38.31 -12.78
CA THR A 214 13.48 -38.93 -11.93
C THR A 214 12.83 -39.52 -10.69
N ALA A 215 12.04 -40.58 -10.86
CA ALA A 215 11.65 -41.46 -9.76
C ALA A 215 11.53 -42.88 -10.33
N GLY A 216 12.66 -43.56 -10.45
CA GLY A 216 12.72 -44.89 -11.04
C GLY A 216 14.15 -45.36 -11.28
N ALA A 217 14.95 -45.46 -10.22
CA ALA A 217 16.19 -46.25 -10.20
C ALA A 217 16.72 -46.41 -8.77
N ILE A 218 15.94 -47.01 -7.85
CA ILE A 218 16.48 -47.68 -6.65
C ILE A 218 15.59 -48.88 -6.33
N HIS A 219 15.87 -50.02 -6.96
CA HIS A 219 15.97 -51.37 -6.39
C HIS A 219 16.15 -52.40 -7.51
#